data_AF-A0A7S1ALV7-F1
#
_entry.id   AF-A0A7S1ALV7-F1
#
_cell.length_a   1.000
_cell.length_b   1.000
_cell.length_c   1.000
_cell.angle_alpha   90.00
_cell.angle_beta   90.00
_cell.angle_gamma   90.00
#
_symmetry.space_group_name_H-M   'P 1'
#
loop_
_entity.id
_entity.type
_entity.pdbx_description
1 polymer ?
#
loop_
_entity_poly.entity_id
_entity_poly.type
_entity_poly.pdbx_seq_one_letter_code
_entity_poly.pdbx_strand_id
1 'polypeptide(L)'
;GITVPIIPGIMCLNGLGGLQRMTALCKTRVPDGMMEAAEKANTSDEAFKAWGIEFGAAMCQRCVDGGAPGLHFYTLNLEKVVLGVLAKMGMITAEQQAQCSAGEADAKHMVSAQGITVDKRPQLPGNRSLQEADPVMHGLLQEEKNRQMRSIELIASENFTSRAVMECLGSILTNKYSEGQPNARYYGGNEVIDKIENLCKDRALQAFDLDEKKWGVNVQPYSGSPANFAVYTALLAPHSRVMGLGLPSGGHLTHGYYTAKKK
;
A
#
# COMPACT_ATOMS: atom_id res chain seq x y z
N GLY A 1 -11.29 -23.55 -7.47
CA GLY A 1 -10.58 -22.59 -8.34
C GLY A 1 -10.87 -21.17 -7.88
N ILE A 2 -10.11 -20.17 -8.35
CA ILE A 2 -10.37 -18.75 -8.06
C ILE A 2 -11.64 -18.34 -8.82
N THR A 3 -12.69 -17.96 -8.09
CA THR A 3 -14.00 -17.56 -8.64
C THR A 3 -14.25 -16.05 -8.58
N VAL A 4 -13.30 -15.29 -8.03
CA VAL A 4 -13.38 -13.83 -7.99
C VAL A 4 -13.05 -13.24 -9.37
N PRO A 5 -13.74 -12.17 -9.80
CA PRO A 5 -13.43 -11.51 -11.05
C PRO A 5 -11.97 -11.00 -11.05
N ILE A 6 -11.22 -11.33 -12.10
CA ILE A 6 -9.86 -10.82 -12.28
C ILE A 6 -9.97 -9.40 -12.84
N ILE A 7 -9.45 -8.42 -12.10
CA ILE A 7 -9.33 -7.04 -12.57
C ILE A 7 -7.96 -6.90 -13.24
N PRO A 8 -7.88 -6.58 -14.54
CA PRO A 8 -6.61 -6.40 -15.23
C PRO A 8 -5.85 -5.20 -14.63
N GLY A 9 -4.62 -5.49 -14.23
CA GLY A 9 -3.64 -4.50 -13.81
C GLY A 9 -2.92 -3.91 -15.02
N ILE A 10 -2.98 -2.58 -15.16
CA ILE A 10 -2.44 -1.83 -16.30
C ILE A 10 -1.26 -0.99 -15.81
N MET A 11 -0.07 -1.25 -16.33
CA MET A 11 1.10 -0.41 -16.12
C MET A 11 1.34 0.40 -17.40
N CYS A 12 1.24 1.72 -17.30
CA CYS A 12 1.33 2.61 -18.46
C CYS A 12 2.79 2.82 -18.92
N LEU A 13 2.93 3.08 -20.22
CA LEU A 13 4.21 3.15 -20.92
C LEU A 13 4.75 4.59 -20.89
N ASN A 14 5.64 4.86 -19.93
CA ASN A 14 6.22 6.20 -19.76
C ASN A 14 7.47 6.48 -20.58
N GLY A 15 8.20 5.44 -20.98
CA GLY A 15 9.45 5.55 -21.73
C GLY A 15 10.02 4.19 -22.13
N LEU A 16 10.79 4.15 -23.22
CA LEU A 16 11.34 2.91 -23.77
C LEU A 16 12.25 2.17 -22.78
N GLY A 17 13.14 2.90 -22.10
CA GLY A 17 14.05 2.30 -21.11
C GLY A 17 13.34 1.76 -19.87
N GLY A 18 12.17 2.31 -19.52
CA GLY A 18 11.29 1.76 -18.47
C GLY A 18 10.68 0.43 -18.91
N LEU A 19 10.12 0.40 -20.12
CA LEU A 19 9.55 -0.79 -20.73
C LEU A 19 10.58 -1.94 -20.81
N GLN A 20 11.77 -1.67 -21.36
CA GLN A 20 12.84 -2.67 -21.49
C GLN A 20 13.31 -3.23 -20.15
N ARG A 21 13.49 -2.37 -19.14
CA ARG A 21 13.89 -2.82 -17.80
C ARG A 21 12.83 -3.69 -17.16
N MET A 22 11.56 -3.29 -17.23
CA MET A 22 10.46 -4.04 -16.63
C MET A 22 10.26 -5.40 -17.32
N THR A 23 10.31 -5.45 -18.65
CA THR A 23 10.17 -6.72 -19.39
C THR A 23 11.35 -7.67 -19.10
N ALA A 24 12.57 -7.14 -18.96
CA ALA A 24 13.74 -7.94 -18.59
C ALA A 24 13.65 -8.47 -17.14
N LEU A 25 13.33 -7.60 -16.17
CA LEU A 25 13.23 -7.97 -14.75
C LEU A 25 12.13 -9.00 -14.50
N CYS A 26 10.96 -8.79 -15.09
CA CYS A 26 9.80 -9.67 -14.91
C CYS A 26 9.80 -10.87 -15.86
N LYS A 27 10.75 -10.95 -16.80
CA LYS A 27 10.78 -11.94 -17.88
C LYS A 27 9.45 -12.05 -18.65
N THR A 28 8.82 -10.90 -18.87
CA THR A 28 7.48 -10.81 -19.45
C THR A 28 7.53 -10.96 -20.97
N ARG A 29 6.55 -11.67 -21.53
CA ARG A 29 6.32 -11.69 -22.98
C ARG A 29 5.51 -10.46 -23.38
N VAL A 30 6.02 -9.70 -24.35
CA VAL A 30 5.30 -8.59 -24.99
C VAL A 30 4.65 -9.07 -26.29
N PRO A 31 3.52 -8.46 -26.72
CA PRO A 31 2.90 -8.74 -28.01
C PRO A 31 3.88 -8.58 -29.18
N ASP A 32 3.71 -9.41 -30.21
CA ASP A 32 4.53 -9.36 -31.42
C ASP A 32 4.45 -7.96 -32.06
N GLY A 33 5.60 -7.42 -32.49
CA GLY A 33 5.72 -6.08 -33.06
C GLY A 33 5.64 -4.92 -32.06
N MET A 34 5.31 -5.14 -30.79
CA MET A 34 5.21 -4.06 -29.80
C MET A 34 6.55 -3.36 -29.55
N MET A 35 7.66 -4.12 -29.45
CA MET A 35 8.99 -3.52 -29.22
C MET A 35 9.44 -2.66 -30.39
N GLU A 36 9.22 -3.13 -31.62
CA GLU A 36 9.54 -2.35 -32.83
C GLU A 36 8.70 -1.07 -32.90
N ALA A 37 7.42 -1.14 -32.53
CA ALA A 37 6.55 0.04 -32.47
C ALA A 37 7.01 1.02 -31.38
N ALA A 38 7.41 0.52 -30.21
CA ALA A 38 7.95 1.33 -29.11
C ALA A 38 9.25 2.04 -29.52
N GLU A 39 10.16 1.34 -30.21
CA GLU A 39 11.41 1.91 -30.72
C GLU A 39 11.15 3.00 -31.77
N LYS A 40 10.20 2.76 -32.70
CA LYS A 40 9.78 3.78 -33.69
C LYS A 40 9.16 5.02 -33.04
N ALA A 41 8.42 4.85 -31.95
CA ALA A 41 7.79 5.95 -31.23
C ALA A 41 8.77 6.74 -30.34
N ASN A 42 9.96 6.20 -30.06
CA ASN A 42 10.95 6.77 -29.15
C ASN A 42 11.79 7.90 -29.81
N THR A 43 11.13 8.84 -30.46
CA THR A 43 11.76 10.03 -31.08
C THR A 43 11.87 11.21 -30.12
N SER A 44 11.00 11.26 -29.12
CA SER A 44 11.05 12.16 -27.97
C SER A 44 10.21 11.59 -26.82
N ASP A 45 10.38 12.11 -25.61
CA ASP A 45 9.58 11.70 -24.45
C ASP A 45 8.08 11.90 -24.69
N GLU A 46 7.69 13.03 -25.29
CA GLU A 46 6.28 13.33 -25.57
C GLU A 46 5.73 12.45 -26.69
N ALA A 47 6.52 12.14 -27.73
CA ALA A 47 6.10 11.21 -28.78
C ALA A 47 5.90 9.79 -28.22
N PHE A 48 6.78 9.33 -27.35
CA PHE A 48 6.65 8.02 -26.72
C PHE A 48 5.43 7.96 -25.80
N LYS A 49 5.20 9.00 -24.98
CA LYS A 49 4.01 9.10 -24.12
C LYS A 49 2.72 9.13 -24.93
N ALA A 50 2.66 9.90 -26.02
CA ALA A 50 1.50 9.93 -26.91
C ALA A 50 1.19 8.54 -27.49
N TRP A 51 2.22 7.82 -27.96
CA TRP A 51 2.06 6.43 -28.39
C TRP A 51 1.62 5.50 -27.24
N GLY A 52 2.19 5.67 -26.04
CA GLY A 52 1.80 4.94 -24.84
C GLY A 52 0.33 5.16 -24.46
N ILE A 53 -0.19 6.38 -24.64
CA ILE A 53 -1.61 6.72 -24.43
C ILE A 53 -2.48 5.96 -25.45
N GLU A 54 -2.13 6.03 -26.73
CA GLU A 54 -2.85 5.34 -27.81
C GLU A 54 -2.92 3.83 -27.56
N PHE A 55 -1.77 3.22 -27.35
CA PHE A 55 -1.65 1.79 -27.13
C PHE A 55 -2.35 1.35 -25.83
N GLY A 56 -2.16 2.12 -24.75
CA GLY A 56 -2.78 1.89 -23.45
C GLY A 56 -4.31 1.94 -23.53
N ALA A 57 -4.87 2.95 -24.18
CA ALA A 57 -6.31 3.09 -24.36
C ALA A 57 -6.90 1.95 -25.20
N ALA A 58 -6.25 1.57 -26.30
CA ALA A 58 -6.68 0.43 -27.11
C ALA A 58 -6.62 -0.90 -26.35
N MET A 59 -5.61 -1.11 -25.51
CA MET A 59 -5.52 -2.30 -24.65
C MET A 59 -6.61 -2.31 -23.58
N CYS A 60 -6.84 -1.17 -22.92
CA CYS A 60 -7.87 -1.02 -21.90
C CYS A 60 -9.27 -1.25 -22.49
N GLN A 61 -9.55 -0.70 -23.67
CA GLN A 61 -10.82 -0.91 -24.36
C GLN A 61 -11.05 -2.40 -24.67
N ARG A 62 -10.03 -3.11 -25.18
CA ARG A 62 -10.12 -4.57 -25.40
C ARG A 62 -10.41 -5.35 -24.12
N CYS A 63 -9.85 -4.94 -22.99
CA CYS A 63 -10.18 -5.57 -21.70
C CYS A 63 -11.65 -5.36 -21.34
N VAL A 64 -12.16 -4.13 -21.46
CA VAL A 64 -13.56 -3.79 -21.17
C VAL A 64 -14.50 -4.53 -22.12
N ASP A 65 -14.24 -4.50 -23.43
CA ASP A 65 -15.02 -5.21 -24.45
C ASP A 65 -15.00 -6.73 -24.24
N GLY A 66 -13.89 -7.25 -23.70
CA GLY A 66 -13.74 -8.64 -23.29
C GLY A 66 -14.45 -9.01 -21.99
N GLY A 67 -15.21 -8.09 -21.39
CA GLY A 67 -16.00 -8.32 -20.18
C GLY A 67 -15.26 -8.09 -18.87
N ALA A 68 -14.12 -7.39 -18.87
CA ALA A 68 -13.46 -7.00 -17.63
C ALA A 68 -14.39 -6.10 -16.79
N PRO A 69 -14.59 -6.39 -15.49
CA PRO A 69 -15.51 -5.62 -14.64
C PRO A 69 -14.97 -4.24 -14.25
N GLY A 70 -13.71 -3.94 -14.57
CA GLY A 70 -13.03 -2.70 -14.27
C GLY A 70 -11.56 -2.76 -14.69
N LEU A 71 -10.85 -1.65 -14.48
CA LEU A 71 -9.42 -1.52 -14.77
C LEU A 71 -8.69 -1.04 -13.51
N HIS A 72 -7.49 -1.55 -13.27
CA HIS A 72 -6.63 -1.08 -12.19
C HIS A 72 -5.35 -0.53 -12.79
N PHE A 73 -5.12 0.79 -12.68
CA PHE A 73 -3.88 1.40 -13.19
C PHE A 73 -2.81 1.44 -12.10
N TYR A 74 -1.68 0.78 -12.36
CA TYR A 74 -0.46 0.94 -11.58
C TYR A 74 0.24 2.20 -12.04
N THR A 75 0.20 3.20 -11.18
CA THR A 75 0.73 4.50 -11.53
C THR A 75 1.35 5.17 -10.33
N LEU A 76 2.40 5.95 -10.60
CA LEU A 76 2.89 6.94 -9.65
C LEU A 76 2.08 8.22 -9.85
N ASN A 77 2.30 9.22 -9.00
CA ASN A 77 1.49 10.42 -9.03
C ASN A 77 1.72 11.22 -10.34
N LEU A 78 0.67 11.88 -10.85
CA LEU A 78 0.69 12.73 -12.06
C LEU A 78 1.13 12.04 -13.35
N GLU A 79 0.78 10.77 -13.50
CA GLU A 79 1.16 10.02 -14.69
C GLU A 79 0.28 10.45 -15.88
N LYS A 80 0.90 11.26 -16.75
CA LYS A 80 0.31 11.88 -17.94
C LYS A 80 -0.29 10.83 -18.90
N VAL A 81 0.32 9.65 -18.98
CA VAL A 81 -0.13 8.56 -19.86
C VAL A 81 -1.44 7.97 -19.35
N VAL A 82 -1.61 7.73 -18.04
CA VAL A 82 -2.86 7.23 -17.44
C VAL A 82 -3.97 8.24 -17.63
N LEU A 83 -3.72 9.53 -17.35
CA LEU A 83 -4.73 10.57 -17.57
C LEU A 83 -5.11 10.68 -19.04
N GLY A 84 -4.13 10.61 -19.94
CA GLY A 84 -4.36 10.57 -21.38
C GLY A 84 -5.18 9.34 -21.79
N VAL A 85 -4.89 8.16 -21.24
CA VAL A 85 -5.66 6.93 -21.48
C VAL A 85 -7.10 7.10 -21.01
N LEU A 86 -7.30 7.56 -19.78
CA LEU A 86 -8.63 7.78 -19.20
C LEU A 86 -9.44 8.79 -20.03
N ALA A 87 -8.84 9.91 -20.41
CA ALA A 87 -9.48 10.94 -21.24
C ALA A 87 -9.86 10.37 -22.62
N LYS A 88 -8.96 9.60 -23.22
CA LYS A 88 -9.18 8.96 -24.53
C LYS A 88 -10.26 7.89 -24.50
N MET A 89 -10.40 7.20 -23.37
CA MET A 89 -11.50 6.28 -23.11
C MET A 89 -12.81 6.99 -22.74
N GLY A 90 -12.82 8.33 -22.64
CA GLY A 90 -13.98 9.11 -22.21
C GLY A 90 -14.35 8.88 -20.73
N MET A 91 -13.41 8.40 -19.92
CA MET A 91 -13.63 8.13 -18.49
C MET A 91 -13.45 9.36 -17.60
N ILE A 92 -12.83 10.42 -18.11
CA ILE A 92 -12.65 11.71 -17.43
C ILE A 92 -12.88 12.87 -18.41
N THR A 93 -13.34 14.01 -17.90
CA THR A 93 -13.54 15.25 -18.64
C THR A 93 -12.24 16.03 -18.83
N ALA A 94 -12.24 17.01 -19.74
CA ALA A 94 -11.08 17.89 -19.94
C ALA A 94 -10.80 18.76 -18.69
N GLU A 95 -11.84 19.19 -17.98
CA GLU A 95 -11.72 19.93 -16.72
C GLU A 95 -11.06 19.07 -15.63
N GLN A 96 -11.48 17.81 -15.53
CA GLN A 96 -10.91 16.82 -14.63
C GLN A 96 -9.45 16.49 -14.96
N GLN A 97 -9.12 16.36 -16.24
CA GLN A 97 -7.74 16.16 -16.69
C GLN A 97 -6.87 17.37 -16.34
N ALA A 98 -7.39 18.59 -16.49
CA ALA A 98 -6.68 19.83 -16.17
C ALA A 98 -6.41 20.00 -14.66
N GLN A 99 -7.22 19.41 -13.79
CA GLN A 99 -6.97 19.42 -12.34
C GLN A 99 -5.72 18.61 -11.94
N CYS A 100 -5.25 17.71 -12.79
CA CYS A 100 -4.05 16.92 -12.58
C CYS A 100 -2.79 17.52 -13.24
N SER A 101 -2.79 18.80 -13.58
CA SER A 101 -1.68 19.47 -14.29
C SER A 101 -0.57 19.99 -13.36
N ALA A 102 -0.58 19.67 -12.06
CA ALA A 102 0.45 20.15 -11.14
C ALA A 102 1.84 19.69 -11.65
N GLY A 103 2.82 20.58 -11.68
CA GLY A 103 4.14 20.28 -12.21
C GLY A 103 4.85 19.17 -11.44
N GLU A 104 5.87 18.57 -12.06
CA GLU A 104 6.74 17.51 -11.50
C GLU A 104 7.35 17.83 -10.12
N ALA A 105 7.30 19.10 -9.69
CA ALA A 105 7.98 19.62 -8.51
C ALA A 105 7.22 19.44 -7.18
N ASP A 106 5.92 19.11 -7.17
CA ASP A 106 5.14 19.26 -5.94
C ASP A 106 4.38 18.00 -5.51
N ALA A 107 5.13 17.07 -4.92
CA ALA A 107 4.58 15.87 -4.30
C ALA A 107 3.56 16.16 -3.17
N LYS A 108 3.55 17.39 -2.64
CA LYS A 108 2.79 17.80 -1.45
C LYS A 108 1.34 18.22 -1.74
N HIS A 109 1.00 18.53 -3.00
CA HIS A 109 -0.32 19.03 -3.40
C HIS A 109 -1.01 18.13 -4.45
N MET A 110 -0.58 16.87 -4.54
CA MET A 110 -1.01 15.96 -5.60
C MET A 110 -2.43 15.45 -5.41
N VAL A 111 -3.32 15.86 -6.32
CA VAL A 111 -4.67 15.30 -6.45
C VAL A 111 -4.52 13.87 -6.99
N SER A 112 -4.82 12.90 -6.14
CA SER A 112 -4.97 11.51 -6.56
C SER A 112 -6.10 11.40 -7.58
N ALA A 113 -5.87 10.72 -8.72
CA ALA A 113 -6.91 10.44 -9.72
C ALA A 113 -8.09 9.60 -9.17
N GLN A 114 -7.98 9.12 -7.93
CA GLN A 114 -9.02 8.39 -7.18
C GLN A 114 -10.33 9.19 -7.01
N GLY A 115 -10.33 10.52 -7.20
CA GLY A 115 -11.53 11.36 -7.14
C GLY A 115 -12.15 11.72 -8.49
N ILE A 116 -11.61 11.22 -9.60
CA ILE A 116 -11.92 11.75 -10.93
C ILE A 116 -12.92 10.88 -11.69
N THR A 117 -12.97 9.59 -11.43
CA THR A 117 -13.54 8.65 -12.40
C THR A 117 -14.98 8.19 -12.17
N VAL A 118 -15.60 8.34 -10.99
CA VAL A 118 -17.01 7.87 -10.82
C VAL A 118 -17.83 8.55 -9.71
N ASP A 119 -19.08 8.91 -10.03
CA ASP A 119 -20.15 9.27 -9.09
C ASP A 119 -20.70 8.05 -8.30
N LYS A 120 -20.52 6.83 -8.83
CA LYS A 120 -20.93 5.57 -8.19
C LYS A 120 -19.83 4.52 -8.27
N ARG A 121 -19.36 4.10 -7.10
CA ARG A 121 -18.39 3.01 -6.93
C ARG A 121 -18.99 1.68 -7.39
N PRO A 122 -18.28 0.85 -8.18
CA PRO A 122 -18.75 -0.49 -8.51
C PRO A 122 -18.96 -1.31 -7.24
N GLN A 123 -20.09 -2.01 -7.17
CA GLN A 123 -20.43 -2.95 -6.10
C GLN A 123 -19.62 -4.24 -6.33
N LEU A 124 -18.43 -4.29 -5.76
CA LEU A 124 -17.60 -5.50 -5.82
C LEU A 124 -18.16 -6.58 -4.88
N PRO A 125 -17.96 -7.88 -5.18
CA PRO A 125 -18.40 -9.01 -4.33
C PRO A 125 -17.76 -9.04 -2.91
N GLY A 126 -16.90 -8.07 -2.58
CA GLY A 126 -16.29 -7.87 -1.28
C GLY A 126 -17.22 -7.29 -0.20
N ASN A 127 -18.48 -7.01 -0.52
CA ASN A 127 -19.47 -6.51 0.46
C ASN A 127 -20.19 -7.63 1.24
N ARG A 128 -19.87 -8.90 0.97
CA ARG A 128 -20.38 -10.02 1.77
C ARG A 128 -19.80 -9.98 3.17
N SER A 129 -20.62 -10.33 4.16
CA SER A 129 -20.12 -10.55 5.52
C SER A 129 -19.12 -11.72 5.54
N LEU A 130 -18.25 -11.79 6.56
CA LEU A 130 -17.35 -12.94 6.71
C LEU A 130 -18.12 -14.26 6.80
N GLN A 131 -19.31 -14.26 7.42
CA GLN A 131 -20.15 -15.46 7.53
C GLN A 131 -20.59 -15.99 6.17
N GLU A 132 -20.91 -15.11 5.22
CA GLU A 132 -21.33 -15.50 3.86
C GLU A 132 -20.14 -15.78 2.94
N ALA A 133 -19.03 -15.06 3.14
CA ALA A 133 -17.83 -15.20 2.33
C ALA A 133 -17.02 -16.45 2.71
N ASP A 134 -16.92 -16.73 4.01
CA ASP A 134 -16.18 -17.84 4.60
C ASP A 134 -16.83 -18.30 5.93
N PRO A 135 -17.88 -19.14 5.87
CA PRO A 135 -18.58 -19.62 7.05
C PRO A 135 -17.69 -20.46 7.99
N VAL A 136 -16.65 -21.11 7.45
CA VAL A 136 -15.71 -21.91 8.25
C VAL A 136 -14.87 -20.99 9.13
N MET A 137 -14.26 -19.95 8.56
CA MET A 137 -13.51 -18.97 9.34
C MET A 137 -14.39 -18.19 10.31
N HIS A 138 -15.64 -17.87 9.93
CA HIS A 138 -16.59 -17.28 10.87
C HIS A 138 -16.86 -18.20 12.08
N GLY A 139 -17.04 -19.51 11.85
CA GLY A 139 -17.21 -20.50 12.90
C GLY A 139 -16.03 -20.54 13.88
N LEU A 140 -14.80 -20.59 13.35
CA LEU A 140 -13.57 -20.57 14.16
C LEU A 140 -13.45 -19.29 15.01
N LEU A 141 -13.84 -18.13 14.48
CA LEU A 141 -13.87 -16.89 15.27
C LEU A 141 -14.89 -16.95 16.41
N GLN A 142 -16.05 -17.60 16.22
CA GLN A 142 -17.02 -17.78 17.31
C GLN A 142 -16.48 -18.75 18.37
N GLU A 143 -15.77 -19.80 17.97
CA GLU A 143 -15.11 -20.73 18.89
C GLU A 143 -14.07 -20.01 19.75
N GLU A 144 -13.16 -19.23 19.15
CA GLU A 144 -12.14 -18.49 19.90
C GLU A 144 -12.76 -17.40 20.80
N LYS A 145 -13.77 -16.68 20.31
CA LYS A 145 -14.51 -15.71 21.13
C LYS A 145 -15.14 -16.40 22.36
N ASN A 146 -15.76 -17.56 22.18
CA ASN A 146 -16.34 -18.31 23.28
C ASN A 146 -15.28 -18.83 24.25
N ARG A 147 -14.12 -19.28 23.75
CA ARG A 147 -12.98 -19.67 24.59
C ARG A 147 -12.54 -18.50 25.48
N GLN A 148 -12.25 -17.34 24.90
CA GLN A 148 -11.79 -16.15 25.63
C GLN A 148 -12.81 -15.66 26.66
N MET A 149 -14.11 -15.64 26.29
CA MET A 149 -15.18 -15.16 27.18
C MET A 149 -15.49 -16.11 28.35
N ARG A 150 -15.01 -17.36 28.30
CA ARG A 150 -15.31 -18.41 29.29
C ARG A 150 -14.06 -18.96 29.98
N SER A 151 -12.91 -18.32 29.77
CA SER A 151 -11.62 -18.73 30.31
C SER A 151 -11.05 -17.67 31.23
N ILE A 152 -10.20 -18.10 32.16
CA ILE A 152 -9.36 -17.20 32.94
C ILE A 152 -8.03 -17.11 32.21
N GLU A 153 -7.82 -16.01 31.48
CA GLU A 153 -6.56 -15.77 30.76
C GLU A 153 -5.49 -15.26 31.73
N LEU A 154 -4.40 -16.02 31.87
CA LEU A 154 -3.29 -15.73 32.80
C LEU A 154 -1.97 -15.42 32.08
N ILE A 155 -1.99 -15.31 30.76
CA ILE A 155 -0.81 -14.95 29.97
C ILE A 155 -0.56 -13.45 30.16
N ALA A 156 0.53 -13.10 30.84
CA ALA A 156 0.81 -11.72 31.27
C ALA A 156 0.91 -10.69 30.13
N SER A 157 1.20 -11.11 28.90
CA SER A 157 1.32 -10.26 27.72
C SER A 157 0.05 -10.17 26.88
N GLU A 158 -0.98 -10.95 27.20
CA GLU A 158 -2.27 -10.86 26.52
C GLU A 158 -3.18 -9.83 27.20
N ASN A 159 -4.13 -9.29 26.44
CA ASN A 159 -5.12 -8.35 26.94
C ASN A 159 -6.36 -8.34 26.03
N PHE A 160 -7.49 -7.89 26.57
CA PHE A 160 -8.71 -7.65 25.81
C PHE A 160 -8.80 -6.18 25.40
N THR A 161 -8.54 -5.91 24.13
CA THR A 161 -8.68 -4.55 23.60
C THR A 161 -10.13 -4.12 23.47
N SER A 162 -10.36 -2.82 23.32
CA SER A 162 -11.71 -2.27 23.18
C SER A 162 -12.30 -2.53 21.79
N ARG A 163 -13.64 -2.54 21.72
CA ARG A 163 -14.37 -2.60 20.45
C ARG A 163 -14.00 -1.46 19.49
N ALA A 164 -13.78 -0.25 20.01
CA ALA A 164 -13.39 0.88 19.20
C ALA A 164 -12.04 0.67 18.49
N VAL A 165 -11.07 0.01 19.15
CA VAL A 165 -9.79 -0.35 18.53
C VAL A 165 -10.01 -1.38 17.41
N MET A 166 -10.83 -2.40 17.65
CA MET A 166 -11.13 -3.42 16.63
C MET A 166 -11.86 -2.85 15.41
N GLU A 167 -12.81 -1.93 15.60
CA GLU A 167 -13.52 -1.25 14.50
C GLU A 167 -12.56 -0.41 13.64
N CYS A 168 -11.59 0.27 14.26
CA CYS A 168 -10.57 1.01 13.53
C CYS A 168 -9.61 0.08 12.76
N LEU A 169 -9.19 -1.03 13.38
CA LEU A 169 -8.27 -2.00 12.77
C LEU A 169 -8.86 -2.66 11.52
N GLY A 170 -10.15 -3.03 11.56
CA GLY A 170 -10.89 -3.62 10.44
C GLY A 170 -11.47 -2.62 9.45
N SER A 171 -10.93 -1.40 9.39
CA SER A 171 -11.49 -0.30 8.59
C SER A 171 -10.84 -0.16 7.21
N ILE A 172 -11.32 0.83 6.44
CA ILE A 172 -10.81 1.16 5.10
C ILE A 172 -9.34 1.60 5.08
N LEU A 173 -8.73 1.87 6.23
CA LEU A 173 -7.33 2.30 6.32
C LEU A 173 -6.38 1.25 5.77
N THR A 174 -6.75 -0.04 5.82
CA THR A 174 -5.96 -1.14 5.24
C THR A 174 -5.73 -1.02 3.73
N ASN A 175 -6.51 -0.20 3.02
CA ASN A 175 -6.40 -0.05 1.58
C ASN A 175 -5.32 0.96 1.16
N LYS A 176 -4.84 1.81 2.07
CA LYS A 176 -3.98 2.93 1.70
C LYS A 176 -2.51 2.60 1.88
N TYR A 177 -1.77 2.80 0.80
CA TYR A 177 -0.32 2.72 0.79
C TYR A 177 0.28 4.10 1.10
N SER A 178 1.08 4.21 2.16
CA SER A 178 1.51 5.50 2.73
C SER A 178 2.98 5.52 3.14
N GLU A 179 3.87 4.94 2.31
CA GLU A 179 5.31 4.96 2.57
C GLU A 179 5.83 6.39 2.72
N GLY A 180 6.76 6.57 3.67
CA GLY A 180 7.32 7.85 4.05
C GLY A 180 6.78 8.34 5.41
N GLN A 181 7.03 9.61 5.70
CA GLN A 181 6.50 10.29 6.90
C GLN A 181 5.38 11.26 6.51
N PRO A 182 4.54 11.70 7.46
CA PRO A 182 3.57 12.75 7.21
C PRO A 182 4.22 13.97 6.54
N ASN A 183 3.57 14.51 5.50
CA ASN A 183 4.08 15.59 4.63
C ASN A 183 5.34 15.26 3.80
N ALA A 184 5.80 14.01 3.83
CA ALA A 184 6.96 13.50 3.08
C ALA A 184 6.68 12.07 2.59
N ARG A 185 5.55 11.90 1.90
CA ARG A 185 5.09 10.61 1.35
C ARG A 185 5.61 10.39 -0.06
N TYR A 186 5.84 9.13 -0.41
CA TYR A 186 6.16 8.74 -1.80
C TYR A 186 4.92 8.70 -2.70
N TYR A 187 3.72 8.55 -2.13
CA TYR A 187 2.45 8.44 -2.85
C TYR A 187 1.48 9.56 -2.44
N GLY A 188 0.64 10.02 -3.37
CA GLY A 188 -0.42 11.00 -3.12
C GLY A 188 -1.63 10.41 -2.37
N GLY A 189 -2.62 11.26 -2.09
CA GLY A 189 -3.89 10.87 -1.44
C GLY A 189 -3.76 10.48 0.04
N ASN A 190 -2.74 11.00 0.74
CA ASN A 190 -2.44 10.69 2.14
C ASN A 190 -2.89 11.80 3.11
N GLU A 191 -3.71 12.75 2.67
CA GLU A 191 -4.11 13.93 3.46
C GLU A 191 -4.81 13.55 4.77
N VAL A 192 -5.61 12.48 4.75
CA VAL A 192 -6.28 11.95 5.94
C VAL A 192 -5.34 11.02 6.72
N ILE A 193 -4.50 10.23 6.04
CA ILE A 193 -3.53 9.34 6.70
C ILE A 193 -2.53 10.13 7.52
N ASP A 194 -2.07 11.27 7.00
CA ASP A 194 -1.14 12.15 7.71
C ASP A 194 -1.76 12.74 8.97
N LYS A 195 -3.04 13.13 8.93
CA LYS A 195 -3.79 13.55 10.12
C LYS A 195 -3.89 12.43 11.16
N ILE A 196 -4.17 11.20 10.72
CA ILE A 196 -4.28 10.04 11.60
C ILE A 196 -2.93 9.71 12.25
N GLU A 197 -1.86 9.67 11.46
CA GLU A 197 -0.52 9.33 11.96
C GLU A 197 0.01 10.41 12.92
N ASN A 198 -0.17 11.69 12.60
CA ASN A 198 0.19 12.79 13.51
C ASN A 198 -0.62 12.73 14.80
N LEU A 199 -1.94 12.51 14.72
CA LEU A 199 -2.76 12.33 15.92
C LEU A 199 -2.29 11.16 16.78
N CYS A 200 -1.85 10.06 16.16
CA CYS A 200 -1.30 8.91 16.88
C CYS A 200 0.02 9.26 17.58
N LYS A 201 0.92 9.99 16.92
CA LYS A 201 2.17 10.48 17.50
C LYS A 201 1.93 11.42 18.68
N ASP A 202 1.05 12.40 18.51
CA ASP A 202 0.72 13.38 19.55
C ASP A 202 0.14 12.69 20.79
N ARG A 203 -0.81 11.77 20.58
CA ARG A 203 -1.40 10.97 21.67
C ARG A 203 -0.41 10.03 22.33
N ALA A 204 0.56 9.48 21.58
CA ALA A 204 1.60 8.66 22.17
C ALA A 204 2.50 9.49 23.09
N LEU A 205 2.95 10.67 22.67
CA LEU A 205 3.72 11.56 23.53
C LEU A 205 2.93 11.99 24.77
N GLN A 206 1.66 12.34 24.60
CA GLN A 206 0.76 12.70 25.70
C GLN A 206 0.57 11.55 26.69
N ALA A 207 0.37 10.31 26.21
CA ALA A 207 0.13 9.15 27.08
C ALA A 207 1.32 8.81 27.99
N PHE A 208 2.53 9.26 27.65
CA PHE A 208 3.74 9.08 28.43
C PHE A 208 4.25 10.39 29.05
N ASP A 209 3.44 11.45 29.06
CA ASP A 209 3.77 12.78 29.61
C ASP A 209 5.09 13.36 29.07
N LEU A 210 5.33 13.21 27.76
CA LEU A 210 6.56 13.63 27.11
C LEU A 210 6.43 15.01 26.45
N ASP A 211 7.45 15.85 26.66
CA ASP A 211 7.62 17.13 25.96
C ASP A 211 8.05 16.89 24.50
N GLU A 212 7.20 17.29 23.56
CA GLU A 212 7.42 17.16 22.10
C GLU A 212 8.70 17.85 21.61
N LYS A 213 9.22 18.84 22.33
CA LYS A 213 10.48 19.51 21.98
C LYS A 213 11.70 18.67 22.30
N LYS A 214 11.55 17.66 23.17
CA LYS A 214 12.62 16.78 23.64
C LYS A 214 12.48 15.36 23.11
N TRP A 215 11.25 14.94 22.83
CA TRP A 215 10.92 13.58 22.44
C TRP A 215 10.19 13.55 21.10
N GLY A 216 10.65 12.65 20.24
CA GLY A 216 9.93 12.24 19.04
C GLY A 216 9.46 10.80 19.19
N VAL A 217 8.48 10.40 18.39
CA VAL A 217 7.97 9.03 18.34
C VAL A 217 7.73 8.58 16.91
N ASN A 218 8.11 7.34 16.61
CA ASN A 218 7.75 6.65 15.38
C ASN A 218 6.72 5.56 15.71
N VAL A 219 5.53 5.68 15.11
CA VAL A 219 4.38 4.79 15.33
C VAL A 219 4.17 3.76 14.21
N GLN A 220 5.13 3.63 13.30
CA GLN A 220 5.09 2.72 12.15
C GLN A 220 5.63 1.29 12.37
N PRO A 221 6.42 0.96 13.41
CA PRO A 221 6.85 -0.43 13.61
C PRO A 221 5.66 -1.40 13.75
N TYR A 222 5.64 -2.46 12.94
CA TYR A 222 4.51 -3.39 12.88
C TYR A 222 4.25 -4.19 14.17
N SER A 223 5.28 -4.37 15.01
CA SER A 223 5.20 -5.02 16.31
C SER A 223 6.47 -4.71 17.13
N GLY A 224 6.57 -5.23 18.36
CA GLY A 224 7.71 -4.99 19.25
C GLY A 224 9.05 -5.48 18.71
N SER A 225 9.08 -6.66 18.08
CA SER A 225 10.33 -7.22 17.54
C SER A 225 10.91 -6.40 16.38
N PRO A 226 10.13 -6.02 15.34
CA PRO A 226 10.58 -5.07 14.33
C PRO A 226 11.01 -3.71 14.90
N ALA A 227 10.34 -3.21 15.95
CA ALA A 227 10.72 -1.94 16.58
C ALA A 227 12.14 -2.00 17.16
N ASN A 228 12.46 -3.05 17.94
CA ASN A 228 13.80 -3.26 18.49
C ASN A 228 14.85 -3.39 17.38
N PHE A 229 14.56 -4.16 16.33
CA PHE A 229 15.48 -4.35 15.22
C PHE A 229 15.75 -3.05 14.44
N ALA A 230 14.72 -2.22 14.24
CA ALA A 230 14.86 -0.91 13.62
C ALA A 230 15.77 0.02 14.44
N VAL A 231 15.65 0.02 15.77
CA VAL A 231 16.55 0.79 16.67
C VAL A 231 18.00 0.31 16.54
N TYR A 232 18.24 -1.01 16.56
CA TYR A 232 19.59 -1.53 16.39
C TYR A 232 20.18 -1.15 15.02
N THR A 233 19.40 -1.28 13.96
CA THR A 233 19.83 -0.93 12.59
C THR A 233 20.12 0.57 12.46
N ALA A 234 19.36 1.42 13.16
CA ALA A 234 19.54 2.87 13.11
C ALA A 234 20.80 3.35 13.86
N LEU A 235 21.15 2.69 14.98
CA LEU A 235 22.20 3.18 15.88
C LEU A 235 23.51 2.40 15.79
N LEU A 236 23.48 1.17 15.26
CA LEU A 236 24.60 0.24 15.33
C LEU A 236 25.01 -0.24 13.94
N ALA A 237 26.31 -0.35 13.73
CA ALA A 237 26.85 -1.09 12.59
C ALA A 237 26.65 -2.60 12.81
N PRO A 238 26.59 -3.41 11.73
CA PRO A 238 26.64 -4.87 11.83
C PRO A 238 27.81 -5.33 12.73
N HIS A 239 27.57 -6.33 13.57
CA HIS A 239 28.52 -6.88 14.56
C HIS A 239 28.87 -5.98 15.76
N SER A 240 28.20 -4.83 15.91
CA SER A 240 28.28 -4.05 17.14
C SER A 240 27.80 -4.86 18.34
N ARG A 241 28.33 -4.56 19.52
CA ARG A 241 27.97 -5.26 20.76
C ARG A 241 26.70 -4.67 21.36
N VAL A 242 25.80 -5.54 21.80
CA VAL A 242 24.59 -5.20 22.57
C VAL A 242 24.60 -6.05 23.84
N MET A 243 24.14 -5.47 24.95
CA MET A 243 23.94 -6.19 26.19
C MET A 243 22.48 -6.06 26.59
N GLY A 244 21.83 -7.19 26.82
CA GLY A 244 20.44 -7.28 27.28
C GLY A 244 20.30 -8.33 28.39
N LEU A 245 19.17 -8.32 29.07
CA LEU A 245 18.86 -9.34 30.08
C LEU A 245 18.76 -10.72 29.42
N GLY A 246 19.39 -11.74 30.01
CA GLY A 246 19.35 -13.11 29.48
C GLY A 246 17.94 -13.71 29.52
N LEU A 247 17.57 -14.51 28.51
CA LEU A 247 16.22 -15.10 28.40
C LEU A 247 15.80 -15.90 29.64
N PRO A 248 16.63 -16.81 30.22
CA PRO A 248 16.27 -17.51 31.47
C PRO A 248 16.16 -16.60 32.69
N SER A 249 16.70 -15.38 32.62
CA SER A 249 16.61 -14.36 33.66
C SER A 249 15.44 -13.40 33.44
N GLY A 250 14.51 -13.71 32.53
CA GLY A 250 13.34 -12.87 32.21
C GLY A 250 13.56 -11.90 31.05
N GLY A 251 14.65 -12.05 30.28
CA GLY A 251 14.87 -11.28 29.06
C GLY A 251 13.89 -11.63 27.93
N HIS A 252 13.92 -10.84 26.85
CA HIS A 252 13.14 -11.10 25.63
C HIS A 252 14.05 -11.58 24.50
N LEU A 253 13.53 -12.38 23.56
CA LEU A 253 14.29 -12.96 22.44
C LEU A 253 15.08 -11.91 21.65
N THR A 254 14.51 -10.73 21.46
CA THR A 254 15.09 -9.66 20.65
C THR A 254 16.22 -8.92 21.34
N HIS A 255 16.48 -9.18 22.63
CA HIS A 255 17.57 -8.53 23.38
C HIS A 255 18.92 -9.25 23.22
N GLY A 256 19.01 -10.17 22.25
CA GLY A 256 20.19 -10.99 21.98
C GLY A 256 20.10 -12.34 22.67
N TYR A 257 19.41 -13.30 22.04
CA TYR A 257 19.38 -14.69 22.47
C TYR A 257 20.10 -15.60 21.45
N TYR A 258 20.92 -16.51 21.95
CA TYR A 258 21.56 -17.54 21.15
C TYR A 258 21.48 -18.88 21.88
N THR A 259 21.37 -19.97 21.13
CA THR A 259 21.49 -21.32 21.68
C THR A 259 22.90 -21.83 21.45
N ALA A 260 23.55 -22.38 22.49
CA ALA A 260 24.90 -22.94 22.38
C ALA A 260 25.03 -24.12 21.40
N LYS A 261 23.91 -24.69 20.95
CA LYS A 261 23.88 -25.65 19.85
C LYS A 261 24.03 -24.91 18.52
N LYS A 262 25.25 -24.88 17.99
CA LYS A 262 25.49 -24.64 16.56
C LYS A 262 24.70 -25.69 15.76
N LYS A 263 23.91 -25.23 14.78
CA LYS A 263 23.73 -25.99 13.54
C LYS A 263 24.90 -25.66 12.63
#